data_AF-A0AAP6V7C6-F1
#
_entry.id   AF-A0AAP6V7C6-F1
#
_cell.length_a   1.000
_cell.length_b   1.000
_cell.length_c   1.000
_cell.angle_alpha   90.00
_cell.angle_beta   90.00
_cell.angle_gamma   90.00
#
_symmetry.space_group_name_H-M   'P 1'
#
loop_
_entity.id
_entity.type
_entity.pdbx_description
1 polymer ?
#
loop_
_entity_poly.entity_id
_entity_poly.type
_entity_poly.pdbx_seq_one_letter_code
_entity_poly.pdbx_strand_id
1 'polypeptide(L)'
;MLQMMSVIAELERNLLADRVRKGIEASKKRGVAIGRPKIPQEKLDIAVRMYKSGDYSVKEIIETNQISTGTFYREINRLKLRKLNKRTEQLT
;
A
#
# COMPACT_ATOMS: atom_id res chain seq x y z
N MET A 1 19.59 -22.17 -36.76
CA MET A 1 18.15 -22.29 -36.46
C MET A 1 17.80 -21.97 -35.01
N LEU A 2 18.53 -22.50 -34.01
CA LEU A 2 18.22 -22.25 -32.59
C LEU A 2 18.17 -20.76 -32.22
N GLN A 3 19.13 -19.95 -32.69
CA GLN A 3 19.17 -18.51 -32.42
C GLN A 3 17.94 -17.76 -32.96
N MET A 4 17.45 -18.15 -34.14
CA MET A 4 16.28 -17.50 -34.75
C MET A 4 15.00 -17.83 -33.97
N MET A 5 14.89 -19.06 -33.45
CA MET A 5 13.79 -19.44 -32.56
C MET A 5 13.85 -18.67 -31.23
N SER A 6 15.04 -18.42 -30.68
CA SER A 6 15.21 -17.59 -29.48
C SER A 6 14.72 -16.16 -29.69
N VAL A 7 15.05 -15.54 -30.82
CA VAL A 7 14.59 -14.17 -31.15
C VAL A 7 13.07 -14.12 -31.26
N ILE A 8 12.44 -15.11 -31.89
CA ILE A 8 10.98 -15.18 -32.00
C ILE A 8 10.34 -15.35 -30.61
N ALA A 9 10.88 -16.23 -29.77
CA ALA A 9 10.38 -16.44 -28.41
C ALA A 9 10.47 -15.15 -27.55
N GLU A 10 11.55 -14.38 -27.69
CA GLU A 10 11.70 -13.10 -27.01
C GLU A 10 10.71 -12.05 -27.53
N LEU A 11 10.49 -11.98 -28.84
CA LEU A 11 9.51 -11.08 -29.45
C LEU A 11 8.09 -11.38 -28.92
N GLU A 12 7.68 -12.65 -28.92
CA GLU A 12 6.37 -13.06 -28.42
C GLU A 12 6.20 -12.73 -26.93
N ARG A 13 7.23 -13.00 -26.11
CA ARG A 13 7.23 -12.65 -24.69
C ARG A 13 7.02 -11.14 -24.49
N ASN A 14 7.72 -10.32 -25.27
CA ASN A 14 7.63 -8.87 -25.18
C ASN A 14 6.23 -8.37 -25.58
N LEU A 15 5.66 -8.89 -26.68
CA LEU A 15 4.30 -8.55 -27.10
C LEU A 15 3.23 -8.93 -26.07
N LEU A 16 3.37 -10.09 -25.42
CA LEU A 16 2.48 -10.50 -24.34
C LEU A 16 2.62 -9.58 -23.12
N ALA A 17 3.85 -9.24 -22.71
CA ALA A 17 4.09 -8.34 -21.60
C ALA A 17 3.45 -6.96 -21.84
N ASP A 18 3.57 -6.43 -23.07
CA ASP A 18 2.96 -5.15 -23.44
C ASP A 18 1.44 -5.19 -23.44
N ARG A 19 0.85 -6.30 -23.93
CA ARG A 19 -0.60 -6.51 -23.85
C ARG A 19 -1.08 -6.53 -22.40
N VAL A 20 -0.38 -7.21 -21.50
CA VAL A 20 -0.71 -7.26 -20.07
C VAL A 20 -0.59 -5.87 -19.44
N ARG A 21 0.46 -5.11 -19.74
CA ARG A 21 0.62 -3.73 -19.24
C ARG A 21 -0.54 -2.83 -19.67
N LYS A 22 -0.93 -2.88 -20.94
CA LYS A 22 -2.08 -2.13 -21.47
C LYS A 22 -3.39 -2.54 -20.77
N GLY A 23 -3.58 -3.83 -20.50
CA GLY A 23 -4.74 -4.33 -19.74
C GLY A 23 -4.77 -3.82 -18.29
N ILE A 24 -3.62 -3.86 -17.60
CA ILE A 24 -3.47 -3.31 -16.24
C ILE A 24 -3.78 -1.82 -16.23
N GLU A 25 -3.29 -1.06 -17.21
CA GLU A 25 -3.55 0.38 -17.32
C GLU A 25 -5.04 0.67 -17.55
N ALA A 26 -5.70 -0.08 -18.44
CA ALA A 26 -7.13 0.05 -18.67
C ALA A 26 -7.95 -0.25 -17.40
N SER A 27 -7.56 -1.29 -16.63
CA SER A 27 -8.20 -1.60 -15.34
C SER A 27 -7.97 -0.51 -14.30
N LYS A 28 -6.77 0.08 -14.24
CA LYS A 28 -6.50 1.24 -13.37
C LYS A 28 -7.38 2.44 -13.74
N LYS A 29 -7.56 2.74 -15.04
CA LYS A 29 -8.46 3.80 -15.52
C LYS A 29 -9.92 3.58 -15.12
N ARG A 30 -10.34 2.33 -14.99
CA ARG A 30 -11.67 1.94 -14.48
C ARG A 30 -11.78 1.99 -12.94
N GLY A 31 -10.71 2.34 -12.24
CA GLY A 31 -10.69 2.41 -10.77
C GLY A 31 -10.51 1.05 -10.07
N VAL A 32 -10.14 -0.01 -10.79
CA VAL A 32 -9.90 -1.32 -10.19
C VAL A 32 -8.62 -1.26 -9.35
N ALA A 33 -8.71 -1.66 -8.08
CA ALA A 33 -7.57 -1.79 -7.20
C ALA A 33 -6.74 -3.02 -7.61
N ILE A 34 -5.54 -2.79 -8.16
CA ILE A 34 -4.61 -3.84 -8.56
C ILE A 34 -3.56 -4.06 -7.47
N GLY A 35 -3.21 -5.31 -7.22
CA GLY A 35 -2.18 -5.70 -6.25
C GLY A 35 -2.77 -6.24 -4.94
N ARG A 36 -1.93 -6.36 -3.92
CA ARG A 36 -2.34 -6.87 -2.61
C ARG A 36 -3.39 -5.94 -1.99
N PRO A 37 -4.55 -6.46 -1.54
CA PRO A 37 -5.52 -5.66 -0.81
C PRO A 37 -4.88 -4.95 0.39
N LYS A 38 -5.18 -3.67 0.55
CA LYS A 38 -4.73 -2.90 1.71
C LYS A 38 -5.51 -3.35 2.94
N ILE A 39 -4.89 -3.20 4.11
CA ILE A 39 -5.59 -3.38 5.38
C ILE A 39 -6.72 -2.35 5.45
N PRO A 40 -7.94 -2.74 5.90
CA PRO A 40 -9.05 -1.82 6.04
C PRO A 40 -8.68 -0.61 6.90
N GLN A 41 -9.01 0.58 6.42
CA GLN A 41 -8.70 1.84 7.12
C GLN A 41 -9.38 1.89 8.50
N GLU A 42 -10.59 1.33 8.61
CA GLU A 42 -11.36 1.25 9.87
C GLU A 42 -10.56 0.57 11.01
N LYS A 43 -9.87 -0.54 10.71
CA LYS A 43 -9.04 -1.24 11.70
C LYS A 43 -7.87 -0.37 12.18
N LEU A 44 -7.28 0.41 11.26
CA LEU A 44 -6.20 1.32 11.60
C LEU A 44 -6.70 2.50 12.43
N ASP A 45 -7.88 3.03 12.11
CA ASP A 45 -8.47 4.15 12.83
C ASP A 45 -8.88 3.76 14.26
N ILE A 46 -9.40 2.55 14.47
CA ILE A 46 -9.68 2.00 15.79
C ILE A 46 -8.39 1.84 16.59
N ALA A 47 -7.35 1.23 16.01
CA ALA A 47 -6.06 1.05 16.67
C ALA A 47 -5.42 2.40 17.07
N VAL A 48 -5.50 3.42 16.21
CA VAL A 48 -5.01 4.77 16.52
C VAL A 48 -5.84 5.42 17.63
N ARG A 49 -7.16 5.17 17.68
CA ARG A 49 -8.01 5.69 18.76
C ARG A 49 -7.65 5.06 20.11
N MET A 50 -7.47 3.74 20.15
CA MET A 50 -7.01 3.03 21.36
C MET A 50 -5.63 3.53 21.81
N TYR A 51 -4.73 3.79 20.87
CA TYR A 51 -3.42 4.37 21.19
C TYR A 51 -3.52 5.79 21.78
N LYS A 52 -4.46 6.60 21.31
CA LYS A 52 -4.67 7.97 21.80
C LYS A 52 -5.34 8.02 23.17
N SER A 53 -6.13 7.02 23.54
CA SER A 53 -6.78 6.98 24.86
C SER A 53 -5.76 6.73 25.97
N GLY A 54 -4.69 5.98 25.67
CA GLY A 54 -3.60 5.71 26.60
C GLY A 54 -3.89 4.56 27.57
N ASP A 55 -5.06 3.94 27.47
CA ASP A 55 -5.54 2.90 28.39
C ASP A 55 -5.01 1.49 28.06
N TYR A 56 -4.40 1.31 26.89
CA TYR A 56 -3.98 0.01 26.37
C TYR A 56 -2.50 0.01 25.99
N SER A 57 -1.83 -1.12 26.24
CA SER A 57 -0.49 -1.34 25.73
C SER A 57 -0.50 -1.53 24.21
N VAL A 58 0.62 -1.21 23.57
CA VAL A 58 0.77 -1.39 22.10
C VAL A 58 0.56 -2.84 21.69
N LYS A 59 0.97 -3.80 22.54
CA LYS A 59 0.81 -5.23 22.28
C LYS A 59 -0.68 -5.62 22.22
N GLU A 60 -1.46 -5.18 23.20
CA GLU A 60 -2.92 -5.46 23.26
C GLU A 60 -3.67 -4.84 22.08
N ILE A 61 -3.29 -3.62 21.67
CA ILE A 61 -3.89 -2.93 20.51
C ILE A 61 -3.67 -3.74 19.23
N ILE A 62 -2.46 -4.26 19.04
CA ILE A 62 -2.05 -5.03 17.85
C ILE A 62 -2.78 -6.36 17.79
N GLU A 63 -2.84 -7.09 18.91
CA GLU A 63 -3.52 -8.37 19.02
C GLU A 63 -5.04 -8.22 18.80
N THR A 64 -5.66 -7.22 19.42
CA THR A 64 -7.10 -6.97 19.31
C THR A 64 -7.51 -6.57 17.89
N ASN A 65 -6.73 -5.72 17.23
CA ASN A 65 -7.06 -5.22 15.88
C ASN A 65 -6.52 -6.11 14.76
N GLN A 66 -5.78 -7.19 15.09
CA GLN A 66 -5.15 -8.11 14.13
C GLN A 66 -4.32 -7.40 13.05
N ILE A 67 -3.52 -6.42 13.48
CA ILE A 67 -2.61 -5.67 12.60
C ILE A 67 -1.17 -6.00 12.95
N SER A 68 -0.25 -5.88 11.99
CA SER A 68 1.18 -6.03 12.31
C SER A 68 1.72 -4.81 13.05
N THR A 69 2.73 -5.01 13.90
CA THR A 69 3.50 -3.95 14.56
C THR A 69 4.00 -2.91 13.56
N GLY A 70 4.53 -3.36 12.43
CA GLY A 70 5.06 -2.51 11.37
C GLY A 70 3.99 -1.65 10.71
N THR A 71 2.79 -2.20 10.49
CA THR A 71 1.65 -1.42 9.96
C THR A 71 1.23 -0.34 10.95
N PHE A 72 1.10 -0.70 12.23
CA PHE A 72 0.67 0.22 13.28
C PHE A 72 1.60 1.43 13.42
N TYR A 73 2.92 1.19 13.58
CA TYR A 73 3.88 2.29 13.71
C TYR A 73 4.02 3.13 12.43
N ARG A 74 3.88 2.51 11.26
CA ARG A 74 3.88 3.24 9.98
C ARG A 74 2.74 4.26 9.93
N GLU A 75 1.55 3.89 10.38
CA GLU A 75 0.41 4.81 10.41
C GLU A 75 0.57 5.90 11.49
N ILE A 76 1.07 5.57 12.68
CA ILE A 76 1.38 6.60 13.69
C ILE A 76 2.40 7.62 13.17
N ASN A 77 3.48 7.15 12.54
CA ASN A 77 4.51 8.03 11.97
C ASN A 77 3.94 8.88 10.83
N ARG A 78 3.11 8.30 9.96
CA ARG A 78 2.39 9.04 8.91
C ARG A 78 1.56 10.18 9.51
N LEU A 79 0.82 9.92 10.59
CA LEU A 79 0.01 10.93 11.27
C LEU A 79 0.85 12.02 11.94
N LYS A 80 1.97 11.66 12.57
CA LYS A 80 2.92 12.63 13.15
C LYS A 80 3.49 13.57 12.08
N LEU A 81 3.94 13.00 10.95
CA LEU A 81 4.45 13.78 9.81
C LEU A 81 3.38 14.73 9.25
N ARG A 82 2.14 14.28 9.09
CA ARG A 82 1.03 15.16 8.63
C ARG A 82 0.78 16.33 9.58
N LYS A 83 0.90 16.14 10.90
CA LYS A 83 0.76 17.23 11.87
C LYS A 83 1.91 18.23 11.78
N LEU A 84 3.14 17.75 11.58
CA LEU A 84 4.33 18.59 11.45
C LEU A 84 4.21 19.50 10.21
N ASN A 85 3.84 18.92 9.06
CA ASN A 85 3.71 19.66 7.80
C ASN A 85 2.63 20.75 7.89
N LYS A 86 1.49 20.46 8.54
CA LYS A 86 0.45 21.48 8.77
C LYS A 86 0.96 22.64 9.61
N ARG A 87 1.80 22.37 10.61
CA ARG A 87 2.38 23.40 11.47
C ARG A 87 3.38 24.27 10.71
N THR A 88 4.19 23.68 9.84
CA THR A 88 5.14 24.44 8.99
C THR A 88 4.42 25.32 7.98
N GLU A 89 3.33 24.83 7.38
CA GLU A 89 2.49 25.61 6.45
C GLU A 89 1.79 26.79 7.13
N GLN A 90 1.48 26.69 8.42
CA GLN A 90 0.88 27.79 9.21
C GLN A 90 1.90 28.84 9.68
N LEU A 91 3.19 28.52 9.62
CA LEU A 91 4.29 29.39 10.05
C LEU A 91 4.92 30.17 8.89
N THR A 92 4.55 29.86 7.65
CA THR A 92 5.02 30.50 6.41
C THR A 92 3.96 31.45 5.90
#